data_AF-A0A1Z8Q9D8-F1
#
_entry.id   AF-A0A1Z8Q9D8-F1
#
_cell.length_a   1.000
_cell.length_b   1.000
_cell.length_c   1.000
_cell.angle_alpha   90.00
_cell.angle_beta   90.00
_cell.angle_gamma   90.00
#
_symmetry.space_group_name_H-M   'P 1'
#
loop_
_entity.id
_entity.type
_entity.pdbx_description
1 polymer ?
#
loop_
_entity_poly.entity_id
_entity_poly.type
_entity_poly.pdbx_seq_one_letter_code
_entity_poly.pdbx_strand_id
1 'polypeptide(L)'
;MIKFKDYNDTYDSLAEGTLTTDAFEELSLAGRRALARSAKKNRMKLARGRKIWKKRKAGTSRINRRASRQARSDLKKKFSGGRKVTSVAAKKNLERRASKMGNRLKQLSRMQRAPKRRADRR
;
A
#
# COMPACT_ATOMS: atom_id res chain seq x y z
N MET A 1 -0.17 -11.26 -19.72
CA MET A 1 0.49 -10.16 -18.98
C MET A 1 0.85 -10.68 -17.59
N ILE A 2 2.14 -10.86 -17.29
CA ILE A 2 2.62 -11.51 -16.05
C ILE A 2 2.28 -10.62 -14.84
N LYS A 3 1.73 -11.21 -13.77
CA LYS A 3 1.33 -10.45 -12.57
C LYS A 3 2.59 -10.08 -11.78
N PHE A 4 2.56 -8.92 -11.09
CA PHE A 4 3.71 -8.39 -10.33
C PHE A 4 4.24 -9.35 -9.24
N LYS A 5 3.39 -10.26 -8.75
CA LYS A 5 3.75 -11.27 -7.76
C LYS A 5 4.65 -12.35 -8.38
N ASP A 6 4.24 -12.90 -9.51
CA ASP A 6 4.97 -13.90 -10.30
C ASP A 6 6.34 -13.36 -10.81
N TYR A 7 6.45 -12.04 -11.00
CA TYR A 7 7.72 -11.39 -11.34
C TYR A 7 8.68 -11.29 -10.15
N ASN A 8 8.16 -11.13 -8.93
CA ASN A 8 9.02 -10.98 -7.75
C ASN A 8 9.63 -12.33 -7.35
N ASP A 9 8.84 -13.41 -7.42
CA ASP A 9 9.33 -14.77 -7.15
C ASP A 9 10.38 -15.20 -8.19
N THR A 10 10.19 -14.84 -9.47
CA THR A 10 11.22 -15.07 -10.50
C THR A 10 12.48 -14.23 -10.29
N TYR A 11 12.36 -12.97 -9.84
CA TYR A 11 13.53 -12.11 -9.60
C TYR A 11 14.33 -12.50 -8.36
N ASP A 12 13.67 -12.99 -7.30
CA ASP A 12 14.35 -13.49 -6.11
C ASP A 12 15.04 -14.84 -6.41
N SER A 13 14.42 -15.73 -7.20
CA SER A 13 15.11 -16.96 -7.70
C SER A 13 16.29 -16.66 -8.64
N LEU A 14 16.23 -15.55 -9.39
CA LEU A 14 17.33 -15.04 -10.22
C LEU A 14 18.48 -14.43 -9.38
N ALA A 15 18.17 -13.91 -8.19
CA ALA A 15 19.14 -13.32 -7.28
C ALA A 15 19.87 -14.38 -6.45
N GLU A 16 19.26 -15.56 -6.27
CA GLU A 16 19.84 -16.74 -5.60
C GLU A 16 20.82 -17.56 -6.46
N GLY A 17 21.18 -17.08 -7.66
CA GLY A 17 22.32 -17.62 -8.42
C GLY A 17 22.10 -18.99 -9.07
N THR A 18 20.87 -19.49 -9.15
CA THR A 18 20.53 -20.76 -9.82
C THR A 18 20.11 -20.58 -11.28
N LEU A 19 20.57 -19.53 -11.97
CA LEU A 19 20.74 -19.62 -13.42
C LEU A 19 22.05 -20.35 -13.63
N THR A 20 21.94 -21.68 -13.72
CA THR A 20 23.05 -22.57 -14.01
C THR A 20 23.85 -22.02 -15.18
N THR A 21 25.18 -22.05 -15.02
CA THR A 21 26.16 -21.77 -16.08
C THR A 21 25.83 -22.49 -17.37
N ASP A 22 25.19 -23.66 -17.27
CA ASP A 22 24.73 -24.53 -18.35
C ASP A 22 23.79 -23.82 -19.35
N ALA A 23 22.83 -23.02 -18.87
CA ALA A 23 21.91 -22.28 -19.76
C ALA A 23 22.62 -21.16 -20.52
N PHE A 24 23.71 -20.61 -19.94
CA PHE A 24 24.56 -19.64 -20.64
C PHE A 24 25.52 -20.33 -21.60
N GLU A 25 26.02 -21.52 -21.30
CA GLU A 25 26.84 -22.35 -22.18
C GLU A 25 26.11 -22.73 -23.48
N GLU A 26 24.81 -23.03 -23.41
CA GLU A 26 23.97 -23.32 -24.59
C GLU A 26 23.62 -22.07 -25.44
N LEU A 27 23.75 -20.87 -24.88
CA LEU A 27 23.44 -19.62 -25.58
C LEU A 27 24.68 -19.08 -26.32
N SER A 28 24.51 -18.83 -27.63
CA SER A 28 25.52 -18.13 -28.45
C SER A 28 25.90 -16.78 -27.84
N LEU A 29 27.12 -16.28 -28.13
CA LEU A 29 27.60 -14.97 -27.65
C LEU A 29 26.60 -13.82 -27.94
N ALA A 30 25.89 -13.90 -29.07
CA ALA A 30 24.84 -12.96 -29.42
C ALA A 30 23.61 -13.07 -28.49
N GLY A 31 23.20 -14.31 -28.16
CA GLY A 31 22.14 -14.59 -27.19
C GLY A 31 22.47 -14.07 -25.79
N ARG A 32 23.71 -14.27 -25.32
CA ARG A 32 24.18 -13.74 -24.02
C ARG A 32 24.10 -12.21 -23.96
N ARG A 33 24.54 -11.53 -25.02
CA ARG A 33 24.46 -10.06 -25.13
C ARG A 33 23.02 -9.55 -25.16
N ALA A 34 22.13 -10.25 -25.87
CA ALA A 34 20.71 -9.91 -25.91
C ALA A 34 20.06 -10.06 -24.52
N LEU A 35 20.36 -11.16 -23.81
CA LEU A 35 19.90 -11.39 -22.45
C LEU A 35 20.40 -10.30 -21.50
N ALA A 36 21.69 -9.97 -21.52
CA ALA A 36 22.26 -8.90 -20.70
C ALA A 36 21.60 -7.53 -20.94
N ARG A 37 21.31 -7.18 -22.21
CA ARG A 37 20.57 -5.96 -22.57
C ARG A 37 19.14 -5.99 -22.02
N SER A 38 18.46 -7.13 -22.13
CA SER A 38 17.10 -7.31 -21.61
C SER A 38 17.04 -7.17 -20.08
N ALA A 39 18.01 -7.76 -19.37
CA ALA A 39 18.14 -7.70 -17.92
C ALA A 39 18.36 -6.26 -17.45
N LYS A 40 19.25 -5.50 -18.11
CA LYS A 40 19.48 -4.08 -17.82
C LYS A 40 18.19 -3.25 -18.00
N LYS A 41 17.45 -3.47 -19.10
CA LYS A 41 16.18 -2.80 -19.37
C LYS A 41 15.12 -3.14 -18.31
N ASN A 42 15.03 -4.42 -17.93
CA ASN A 42 14.09 -4.89 -16.91
C ASN A 42 14.41 -4.29 -15.53
N ARG A 43 15.69 -4.28 -15.12
CA ARG A 43 16.13 -3.64 -13.87
C ARG A 43 15.70 -2.17 -13.80
N MET A 44 15.88 -1.41 -14.88
CA MET A 44 15.46 -0.01 -14.94
C MET A 44 13.93 0.13 -14.88
N LYS A 45 13.18 -0.73 -15.58
CA LYS A 45 11.72 -0.77 -15.54
C LYS A 45 11.21 -1.02 -14.12
N LEU A 46 11.83 -1.94 -13.38
CA LEU A 46 11.49 -2.22 -11.99
C LEU A 46 11.81 -1.06 -11.07
N ALA A 47 12.99 -0.46 -11.19
CA ALA A 47 13.37 0.70 -10.38
C ALA A 47 12.35 1.84 -10.55
N ARG A 48 11.95 2.11 -11.80
CA ARG A 48 10.88 3.06 -12.12
C ARG A 48 9.54 2.64 -11.52
N GLY A 49 9.16 1.36 -11.65
CA GLY A 49 7.94 0.79 -11.07
C GLY A 49 7.88 0.96 -9.54
N ARG A 50 8.98 0.64 -8.84
CA ARG A 50 9.12 0.82 -7.38
C ARG A 50 8.99 2.29 -6.99
N LYS A 51 9.61 3.21 -7.72
CA LYS A 51 9.50 4.67 -7.49
C LYS A 51 8.06 5.16 -7.65
N ILE A 52 7.37 4.72 -8.70
CA ILE A 52 5.96 5.06 -8.94
C ILE A 52 5.08 4.48 -7.83
N TRP A 53 5.29 3.22 -7.45
CA TRP A 53 4.50 2.56 -6.42
C TRP A 53 4.67 3.19 -5.04
N LYS A 54 5.90 3.56 -4.64
CA LYS A 54 6.17 4.33 -3.42
C LYS A 54 5.46 5.67 -3.40
N LYS A 55 5.41 6.38 -4.53
CA LYS A 55 4.71 7.67 -4.67
C LYS A 55 3.20 7.52 -4.93
N ARG A 56 2.70 6.30 -5.08
CA ARG A 56 1.30 6.06 -5.42
C ARG A 56 0.42 6.46 -4.25
N LYS A 57 -0.42 7.48 -4.45
CA LYS A 57 -1.42 7.89 -3.45
C LYS A 57 -2.34 6.71 -3.13
N ALA A 58 -2.83 6.68 -1.89
CA ALA A 58 -3.76 5.67 -1.42
C ALA A 58 -5.06 5.68 -2.25
N GLY A 59 -5.66 4.49 -2.47
CA GLY A 59 -6.96 4.39 -3.13
C GLY A 59 -8.12 4.85 -2.23
N THR A 60 -9.27 5.15 -2.84
CA THR A 60 -10.47 5.69 -2.15
C THR A 60 -10.89 4.88 -0.93
N SER A 61 -10.93 3.55 -1.01
CA SER A 61 -11.28 2.69 0.14
C SER A 61 -10.36 2.92 1.34
N ARG A 62 -9.04 2.99 1.11
CA ARG A 62 -8.04 3.23 2.17
C ARG A 62 -8.13 4.64 2.72
N ILE A 63 -8.37 5.64 1.88
CA ILE A 63 -8.58 7.03 2.30
C ILE A 63 -9.82 7.12 3.20
N ASN A 64 -10.96 6.57 2.77
CA ASN A 64 -12.20 6.58 3.55
C ASN A 64 -12.01 5.87 4.89
N ARG A 65 -11.37 4.69 4.89
CA ARG A 65 -11.10 3.95 6.13
C ARG A 65 -10.23 4.73 7.12
N ARG A 66 -9.21 5.44 6.64
CA ARG A 66 -8.35 6.30 7.48
C ARG A 66 -9.13 7.49 8.04
N ALA A 67 -9.89 8.19 7.20
CA ALA A 67 -10.70 9.32 7.61
C ALA A 67 -11.75 8.91 8.66
N SER A 68 -12.43 7.77 8.48
CA SER A 68 -13.41 7.28 9.45
C SER A 68 -12.77 6.87 10.78
N ARG A 69 -11.54 6.31 10.76
CA ARG A 69 -10.80 6.00 12.00
C ARG A 69 -10.38 7.28 12.73
N GLN A 70 -9.88 8.27 12.00
CA GLN A 70 -9.49 9.55 12.58
C GLN A 70 -10.71 10.25 13.21
N ALA A 71 -11.85 10.28 12.53
CA ALA A 71 -13.07 10.88 13.04
C ALA A 71 -13.55 10.21 14.34
N ARG A 72 -13.45 8.87 14.43
CA ARG A 72 -13.73 8.14 15.67
C ARG A 72 -12.72 8.46 16.77
N SER A 73 -11.43 8.57 16.43
CA SER A 73 -10.38 8.92 17.39
C SER A 73 -10.63 10.32 17.98
N ASP A 74 -11.01 11.28 17.16
CA ASP A 74 -11.26 12.65 17.61
C ASP A 74 -12.50 12.74 18.50
N LEU A 75 -13.58 12.02 18.18
CA LEU A 75 -14.75 11.92 19.06
C LEU A 75 -14.40 11.24 20.39
N LYS A 76 -13.63 10.14 20.36
CA LYS A 76 -13.15 9.50 21.58
C LYS A 76 -12.33 10.47 22.43
N LYS A 77 -11.41 11.23 21.81
CA LYS A 77 -10.59 12.24 22.49
C LYS A 77 -11.46 13.30 23.16
N LYS A 78 -12.48 13.82 22.44
CA LYS A 78 -13.45 14.78 22.99
C LYS A 78 -14.22 14.21 24.18
N PHE A 79 -14.74 12.99 24.10
CA PHE A 79 -15.47 12.37 25.20
C PHE A 79 -14.60 12.03 26.42
N SER A 80 -13.33 11.67 26.19
CA SER A 80 -12.37 11.44 27.26
C SER A 80 -11.81 12.73 27.87
N GLY A 81 -12.17 13.90 27.35
CA GLY A 81 -11.58 15.18 27.75
C GLY A 81 -10.06 15.22 27.54
N GLY A 82 -9.54 14.50 26.55
CA GLY A 82 -8.10 14.37 26.30
C GLY A 82 -7.34 13.41 27.23
N ARG A 83 -8.00 12.80 28.23
CA ARG A 83 -7.37 11.87 29.17
C ARG A 83 -7.14 10.50 28.54
N LYS A 84 -6.02 9.86 28.91
CA LYS A 84 -5.75 8.48 28.49
C LYS A 84 -6.68 7.52 29.23
N VAL A 85 -7.50 6.80 28.48
CA VAL A 85 -8.44 5.82 29.05
C VAL A 85 -7.75 4.46 29.08
N THR A 86 -7.47 3.95 30.29
CA THR A 86 -6.74 2.68 30.49
C THR A 86 -7.69 1.49 30.53
N SER A 87 -8.79 1.61 31.29
CA SER A 87 -9.79 0.54 31.47
C SER A 87 -10.47 0.12 30.16
N VAL A 88 -10.59 -1.19 29.97
CA VAL A 88 -11.26 -1.81 28.81
C VAL A 88 -12.74 -1.42 28.76
N ALA A 89 -13.42 -1.40 29.90
CA ALA A 89 -14.83 -1.04 29.99
C ALA A 89 -15.06 0.41 29.53
N ALA A 90 -14.22 1.33 30.00
CA ALA A 90 -14.27 2.72 29.60
C ALA A 90 -14.00 2.90 28.10
N LYS A 91 -13.03 2.17 27.52
CA LYS A 91 -12.79 2.17 26.06
C LYS A 91 -14.02 1.71 25.28
N LYS A 92 -14.67 0.62 25.69
CA LYS A 92 -15.90 0.10 25.07
C LYS A 92 -17.06 1.09 25.18
N ASN A 93 -17.22 1.76 26.32
CA ASN A 93 -18.26 2.77 26.51
C ASN A 93 -18.05 3.99 25.60
N LEU A 94 -16.81 4.47 25.47
CA LEU A 94 -16.47 5.56 24.54
C LEU A 94 -16.70 5.15 23.07
N GLU A 95 -16.40 3.90 22.71
CA GLU A 95 -16.71 3.36 21.39
C GLU A 95 -18.20 3.34 21.09
N ARG A 96 -19.01 2.86 22.03
CA ARG A 96 -20.48 2.88 21.90
C ARG A 96 -21.00 4.30 21.74
N ARG A 97 -20.53 5.25 22.55
CA ARG A 97 -20.92 6.67 22.45
C ARG A 97 -20.53 7.28 21.11
N ALA A 98 -19.31 7.03 20.63
CA ALA A 98 -18.87 7.50 19.31
C ALA A 98 -19.72 6.92 18.18
N SER A 99 -20.04 5.62 18.24
CA SER A 99 -20.87 4.95 17.23
C SER A 99 -22.31 5.46 17.19
N LYS A 100 -22.90 5.84 18.34
CA LYS A 100 -24.22 6.48 18.40
C LYS A 100 -24.26 7.81 17.63
N MET A 101 -23.14 8.52 17.50
CA MET A 101 -23.03 9.76 16.73
C MET A 101 -22.78 9.54 15.23
N GLY A 102 -23.50 8.60 14.60
CA GLY A 102 -23.27 8.18 13.21
C GLY A 102 -23.28 9.33 12.19
N ASN A 103 -24.21 10.27 12.30
CA ASN A 103 -24.29 11.42 11.38
C ASN A 103 -23.09 12.37 11.53
N ARG A 104 -22.68 12.67 12.77
CA ARG A 104 -21.51 13.50 13.05
C ARG A 104 -20.21 12.82 12.59
N LEU A 105 -20.11 11.50 12.76
CA LEU A 105 -19.00 10.70 12.24
C LEU A 105 -18.91 10.79 10.71
N LYS A 106 -20.04 10.73 9.99
CA LYS A 106 -20.06 10.88 8.53
C LYS A 106 -19.56 12.27 8.12
N GLN A 107 -20.01 13.33 8.79
CA GLN A 107 -19.54 14.71 8.53
C GLN A 107 -18.03 14.85 8.78
N LEU A 108 -17.54 14.46 9.95
CA LEU A 108 -16.12 14.52 10.31
C LEU A 108 -15.27 13.69 9.35
N SER A 109 -15.72 12.48 9.00
CA SER A 109 -15.03 11.63 8.04
C SER A 109 -14.98 12.22 6.63
N ARG A 110 -15.96 13.05 6.23
CA ARG A 110 -15.93 13.78 4.96
C ARG A 110 -14.92 14.93 5.01
N MET A 111 -14.88 15.69 6.11
CA MET A 111 -13.95 16.80 6.31
C MET A 111 -12.49 16.33 6.40
N GLN A 112 -12.25 15.20 7.06
CA GLN A 112 -10.90 14.63 7.24
C GLN A 112 -10.42 13.81 6.03
N ARG A 113 -11.24 13.72 4.98
CA ARG A 113 -10.93 12.91 3.82
C ARG A 113 -9.86 13.60 2.98
N ALA A 114 -8.68 12.97 2.88
CA ALA A 114 -7.65 13.41 1.96
C ALA A 114 -8.15 13.40 0.50
N PRO A 115 -7.61 14.27 -0.38
CA PRO A 115 -8.03 14.32 -1.77
C PRO A 115 -7.73 13.00 -2.51
N LYS A 116 -8.73 12.50 -3.25
CA LYS A 116 -8.63 11.27 -4.07
C LYS A 116 -7.69 11.46 -5.26
N ARG A 117 -7.11 10.36 -5.76
CA ARG A 117 -6.41 10.33 -7.06
C ARG A 117 -7.37 10.66 -8.19
N ARG A 118 -6.90 11.31 -9.26
CA ARG A 118 -7.70 11.57 -10.48
C ARG A 118 -8.36 10.29 -11.02
N ALA A 119 -7.63 9.18 -11.04
CA ALA A 119 -8.16 7.87 -11.46
C ALA A 119 -9.30 7.32 -10.59
N ASP A 120 -9.39 7.74 -9.32
CA ASP A 120 -10.42 7.28 -8.38
C ASP A 120 -11.57 8.31 -8.20
N ARG A 121 -11.67 9.33 -9.09
CA ARG A 121 -12.68 10.41 -9.01
C ARG A 121 -14.01 10.09 -9.71
N ARG A 122 -14.19 8.90 -10.25
CA ARG A 122 -15.49 8.41 -10.73
C ARG A 122 -16.42 8.11 -9.57
#